data_AF-A0A352NUR2-F1
#
_entry.id   AF-A0A352NUR2-F1
#
_cell.length_a   1.000
_cell.length_b   1.000
_cell.length_c   1.000
_cell.angle_alpha   90.00
_cell.angle_beta   90.00
_cell.angle_gamma   90.00
#
_symmetry.space_group_name_H-M   'P 1'
#
loop_
_entity.id
_entity.type
_entity.pdbx_description
1 polymer ?
#
loop_
_entity_poly.entity_id
_entity_poly.type
_entity_poly.pdbx_seq_one_letter_code
_entity_poly.pdbx_strand_id
1 'polypeptide(L)'
;PKGLAIVSEVSGTVKMEETKKKRSVTVVAASGEEVSYDIPFGSRLKVSDGDGISAGDEITEGSVNPHDILRIKGVQSVKNYLLSEVQKVYRLQGVDIND
;
A
#
# COMPACT_ATOMS: atom_id res chain seq x y z
N PRO A 1 6.40 0.50 -12.69
CA PRO A 1 5.90 1.87 -13.02
C PRO A 1 6.41 2.86 -11.98
N LYS A 2 6.87 4.05 -12.41
CA LYS A 2 7.28 5.08 -11.44
C LYS A 2 6.04 5.49 -10.63
N GLY A 3 6.13 5.41 -9.31
CA GLY A 3 5.09 5.89 -8.39
C GLY A 3 3.99 4.88 -8.03
N LEU A 4 4.19 3.56 -8.18
CA LEU A 4 3.30 2.60 -7.49
C LEU A 4 3.68 2.49 -6.01
N ALA A 5 2.67 2.49 -5.14
CA ALA A 5 2.82 2.21 -3.72
C ALA A 5 3.02 0.70 -3.50
N ILE A 6 3.91 0.37 -2.56
CA ILE A 6 3.99 -0.97 -1.98
C ILE A 6 2.91 -1.07 -0.91
N VAL A 7 2.20 -2.19 -0.89
CA VAL A 7 1.04 -2.42 -0.02
C VAL A 7 1.27 -3.69 0.79
N SER A 8 0.90 -3.68 2.06
CA SER A 8 0.99 -4.87 2.91
C SER A 8 -0.02 -5.93 2.48
N GLU A 9 0.40 -7.18 2.44
CA GLU A 9 -0.46 -8.34 2.18
C GLU A 9 -1.09 -8.88 3.47
N VAL A 10 -0.50 -8.55 4.61
CA VAL A 10 -0.90 -9.05 5.93
C VAL A 10 -1.10 -7.89 6.92
N SER A 11 -1.88 -8.16 7.97
CA SER A 11 -1.99 -7.26 9.12
C SER A 11 -0.96 -7.64 10.18
N GLY A 12 -0.34 -6.66 10.82
CA GLY A 12 0.68 -6.93 11.82
C GLY A 12 1.42 -5.68 12.28
N THR A 13 2.56 -5.91 12.93
CA THR A 13 3.46 -4.86 13.39
C THR A 13 4.62 -4.70 12.42
N VAL A 14 4.92 -3.46 12.07
CA VAL A 14 6.02 -3.09 11.17
C VAL A 14 7.35 -3.19 11.90
N LYS A 15 8.32 -3.81 11.25
CA LYS A 15 9.73 -3.85 11.62
C LYS A 15 10.55 -3.35 10.44
N MET A 16 11.35 -2.32 10.64
CA MET A 16 12.15 -1.71 9.58
C MET A 16 13.62 -2.12 9.67
N GLU A 17 14.20 -2.49 8.54
CA GLU A 17 15.64 -2.72 8.43
C GLU A 17 16.22 -1.82 7.34
N GLU A 18 17.18 -0.98 7.72
CA GLU A 18 17.85 -0.07 6.81
C GLU A 18 19.37 -0.28 6.87
N THR A 19 19.93 -0.68 5.73
CA THR A 19 21.37 -0.82 5.52
C THR A 19 21.82 0.18 4.45
N LYS A 20 23.13 0.42 4.35
CA LYS A 20 23.70 1.32 3.32
C LYS A 20 23.34 0.95 1.87
N LYS A 21 22.88 -0.28 1.62
CA LYS A 21 22.56 -0.79 0.28
C LYS A 21 21.08 -1.12 0.06
N LYS A 22 20.32 -1.34 1.13
CA LYS A 22 18.96 -1.88 1.06
C LYS A 22 18.12 -1.37 2.22
N ARG A 23 16.88 -0.98 1.93
CA ARG A 23 15.84 -0.71 2.91
C ARG A 23 14.75 -1.76 2.74
N SER A 24 14.31 -2.36 3.83
CA SER A 24 13.22 -3.33 3.85
C SER A 24 12.27 -3.06 5.01
N VAL A 25 11.00 -3.37 4.79
CA VAL A 25 9.95 -3.32 5.79
C VAL A 25 9.43 -4.74 5.95
N THR A 26 9.42 -5.27 7.16
CA THR A 26 8.86 -6.57 7.50
C THR A 26 7.62 -6.38 8.36
N VAL A 27 6.53 -7.04 8.01
CA VAL A 27 5.29 -7.02 8.78
C VAL A 27 5.17 -8.35 9.50
N VAL A 28 5.14 -8.30 10.84
CA VAL A 28 5.02 -9.46 11.71
C VAL A 28 3.55 -9.60 12.12
N ALA A 29 2.88 -10.63 11.61
CA ALA A 29 1.50 -10.93 11.95
C ALA A 29 1.38 -11.49 13.37
N ALA A 30 0.18 -11.43 13.95
CA ALA A 30 -0.10 -12.00 15.28
C ALA A 30 0.11 -13.53 15.34
N SER A 31 0.06 -14.21 14.19
CA SER A 31 0.38 -15.63 14.05
C SER A 31 1.87 -15.95 14.17
N GLY A 32 2.74 -14.93 14.14
CA GLY A 32 4.19 -15.06 14.02
C GLY A 32 4.69 -15.19 12.58
N GLU A 33 3.81 -15.10 11.59
CA GLU A 33 4.21 -15.02 10.18
C GLU A 33 4.86 -13.67 9.87
N GLU A 34 5.99 -13.69 9.18
CA GLU A 34 6.72 -12.48 8.79
C GLU A 34 6.71 -12.33 7.27
N VAL A 35 6.27 -11.17 6.78
CA VAL A 35 6.28 -10.84 5.34
C VAL A 35 7.17 -9.63 5.11
N SER A 36 8.20 -9.78 4.27
CA SER A 36 9.18 -8.73 4.01
C SER A 36 9.00 -8.09 2.63
N TYR A 37 9.14 -6.76 2.61
CA TYR A 37 8.98 -5.89 1.47
C TYR A 37 10.27 -5.12 1.20
N ASP A 38 10.85 -5.32 0.02
CA ASP A 38 12.02 -4.58 -0.42
C ASP A 38 11.61 -3.18 -0.88
N ILE A 39 12.17 -2.15 -0.24
CA ILE A 39 11.83 -0.76 -0.50
C ILE A 39 12.85 -0.16 -1.48
N PRO A 40 12.40 0.25 -2.69
CA PRO A 40 13.28 0.92 -3.65
C PRO A 40 13.89 2.19 -3.05
N PHE A 41 15.13 2.47 -3.45
CA PHE A 41 15.83 3.66 -2.99
C PHE A 41 15.10 4.93 -3.46
N GLY A 42 14.89 5.89 -2.55
CA GLY A 42 14.17 7.13 -2.82
C GLY A 42 12.65 7.05 -2.66
N SER A 43 12.07 5.88 -2.37
CA SER A 43 10.67 5.78 -1.98
C SER A 43 10.41 6.45 -0.62
N ARG A 44 9.32 7.21 -0.54
CA ARG A 44 8.83 7.78 0.73
C ARG A 44 7.98 6.74 1.44
N LEU A 45 8.27 6.47 2.71
CA LEU A 45 7.49 5.55 3.53
C LEU A 45 6.31 6.26 4.17
N LYS A 46 5.21 5.52 4.35
CA LYS A 46 4.01 5.94 5.07
C LYS A 46 3.89 5.29 6.46
N VAL A 47 4.83 4.42 6.80
CA VAL A 47 4.87 3.65 8.05
C VAL A 47 6.19 3.87 8.77
N SER A 48 6.17 3.65 10.07
CA SER A 48 7.32 3.71 10.98
C SER A 48 7.54 2.37 11.67
N ASP A 49 8.75 2.18 12.22
CA ASP A 49 9.07 0.99 13.02
C ASP A 49 8.15 0.91 14.25
N GLY A 50 7.53 -0.26 14.46
CA GLY A 50 6.55 -0.51 15.51
C GLY A 50 5.10 -0.16 15.15
N ASP A 51 4.83 0.42 13.99
CA ASP A 51 3.45 0.75 13.59
C ASP A 51 2.60 -0.51 13.38
N GLY A 52 1.35 -0.45 13.83
CA GLY A 52 0.33 -1.45 13.50
C GLY A 52 -0.30 -1.14 12.15
N ILE A 53 -0.28 -2.09 11.22
CA ILE A 53 -0.85 -1.92 9.88
C ILE A 53 -1.80 -3.07 9.54
N SER A 54 -2.77 -2.81 8.68
CA SER A 54 -3.70 -3.81 8.17
C SER A 54 -3.30 -4.32 6.79
N ALA A 55 -3.76 -5.51 6.44
CA ALA A 55 -3.70 -6.01 5.07
C ALA A 55 -4.33 -4.99 4.11
N GLY A 56 -3.56 -4.63 3.10
CA GLY A 56 -3.89 -3.65 2.07
C GLY A 56 -3.59 -2.20 2.42
N ASP A 57 -2.92 -1.92 3.54
CA ASP A 57 -2.40 -0.59 3.85
C ASP A 57 -1.09 -0.30 3.11
N GLU A 58 -0.89 0.96 2.72
CA GLU A 58 0.26 1.41 1.95
C GLU A 58 1.51 1.53 2.83
N ILE A 59 2.59 0.86 2.44
CA ILE A 59 3.92 0.94 3.07
C ILE A 59 4.70 2.14 2.50
N THR A 60 4.57 2.41 1.21
CA THR A 60 5.20 3.56 0.53
C THR A 60 4.16 4.49 -0.08
N GLU A 61 4.52 5.76 -0.29
CA GLU A 61 3.71 6.67 -1.11
C GLU A 61 3.64 6.20 -2.57
N GLY A 62 2.52 6.48 -3.23
CA GLY A 62 2.29 6.16 -4.64
C GLY A 62 0.84 5.78 -4.92
N SER A 63 0.54 5.47 -6.17
CA SER A 63 -0.73 4.89 -6.59
C SER A 63 -0.75 3.40 -6.24
N VAL A 64 -1.86 2.91 -5.72
CA VAL A 64 -2.01 1.48 -5.44
C VAL A 64 -2.41 0.73 -6.70
N ASN A 65 -1.82 -0.45 -6.94
CA ASN A 65 -2.24 -1.30 -8.04
C ASN A 65 -3.57 -2.00 -7.69
N PRO A 66 -4.64 -1.83 -8.49
CA PRO A 66 -5.91 -2.51 -8.24
C PRO A 66 -5.79 -4.03 -8.17
N HIS A 67 -4.85 -4.63 -8.89
CA HIS A 67 -4.60 -6.08 -8.86
C HIS A 67 -4.02 -6.55 -7.52
N ASP A 68 -3.21 -5.71 -6.87
CA ASP A 68 -2.69 -6.03 -5.53
C ASP A 68 -3.82 -5.97 -4.50
N ILE A 69 -4.69 -4.96 -4.57
CA ILE A 69 -5.90 -4.89 -3.73
C ILE A 69 -6.84 -6.07 -4.00
N LEU A 70 -6.96 -6.53 -5.25
CA LEU A 70 -7.76 -7.71 -5.60
C LEU A 70 -7.27 -8.97 -4.92
N ARG A 71 -5.96 -9.19 -4.99
CA ARG A 71 -5.29 -10.35 -4.41
C ARG A 71 -5.38 -10.34 -2.89
N ILE A 72 -5.27 -9.17 -2.27
CA ILE A 72 -5.18 -9.02 -0.81
C ILE A 72 -6.56 -8.92 -0.14
N LYS A 73 -7.49 -8.12 -0.68
CA LYS A 73 -8.80 -7.83 -0.05
C LYS A 73 -10.01 -8.48 -0.74
N GLY A 74 -9.79 -9.26 -1.80
CA GLY A 74 -10.85 -9.93 -2.57
C GLY A 74 -11.66 -9.01 -3.49
N VAL A 75 -12.57 -9.61 -4.27
CA VAL A 75 -13.31 -8.98 -5.38
C VAL A 75 -14.19 -7.79 -4.94
N GLN A 76 -14.81 -7.88 -3.76
CA GLN A 76 -15.71 -6.83 -3.25
C GLN A 76 -14.97 -5.51 -3.00
N SER A 77 -13.72 -5.58 -2.53
CA SER A 77 -12.90 -4.42 -2.17
C SER A 77 -12.35 -3.69 -3.39
N VAL A 78 -12.18 -4.39 -4.51
CA VAL A 78 -11.68 -3.81 -5.77
C VAL A 78 -12.71 -2.97 -6.50
N LYS A 79 -13.99 -3.33 -6.42
CA LYS A 79 -15.07 -2.48 -6.94
C LYS A 79 -15.05 -1.09 -6.32
N ASN A 80 -14.89 -1.01 -5.00
CA ASN A 80 -14.83 0.25 -4.26
C ASN A 80 -13.55 1.03 -4.60
N TYR A 81 -12.41 0.34 -4.73
CA TYR A 81 -11.15 0.96 -5.13
C TYR A 81 -11.24 1.56 -6.55
N LEU A 82 -11.72 0.79 -7.53
CA LEU A 82 -11.94 1.26 -8.91
C LEU A 82 -12.89 2.47 -8.94
N LEU A 83 -14.00 2.43 -8.19
CA LEU A 83 -14.94 3.55 -8.15
C LEU A 83 -14.29 4.82 -7.58
N SER A 84 -13.51 4.68 -6.50
CA SER A 84 -12.82 5.81 -5.88
C SER A 84 -11.72 6.41 -6.77
N GLU A 85 -11.02 5.57 -7.54
CA GLU A 85 -9.92 6.00 -8.41
C GLU A 85 -10.45 6.63 -9.70
N VAL A 86 -11.55 6.09 -10.28
CA VAL A 86 -12.29 6.74 -11.37
C VAL A 86 -12.73 8.15 -10.93
N GLN A 87 -13.33 8.29 -9.74
CA GLN A 87 -13.71 9.60 -9.22
C GLN A 87 -12.51 10.54 -8.96
N LYS A 88 -11.33 10.02 -8.58
CA LYS A 88 -10.11 10.82 -8.46
C LYS A 88 -9.62 11.34 -9.81
N VAL A 89 -9.65 10.52 -10.87
CA VAL A 89 -9.30 10.94 -12.23
C VAL A 89 -10.28 12.00 -12.74
N TYR A 90 -11.58 11.86 -12.46
CA TYR A 90 -12.58 12.88 -12.82
C TYR A 90 -12.41 14.20 -12.05
N ARG A 91 -12.05 14.15 -10.77
CA ARG A 91 -11.74 15.37 -9.97
C ARG A 91 -10.46 16.07 -10.43
N LEU A 92 -9.45 15.32 -10.90
CA LEU A 92 -8.19 15.86 -11.43
C LEU A 92 -8.33 16.46 -12.84
N GLN A 93 -9.40 16.16 -13.58
CA GLN A 93 -9.68 16.73 -14.91
C GLN A 93 -10.76 17.83 -14.92
N GLY A 94 -11.18 18.30 -13.75
CA GLY A 94 -11.98 19.53 -13.63
C GLY A 94 -13.42 19.42 -14.15
N VAL A 95 -14.09 18.29 -13.92
CA VAL A 95 -15.54 18.19 -14.15
C VAL A 95 -16.24 18.01 -12.81
N ASP A 96 -16.89 19.07 -12.35
CA ASP A 96 -17.96 19.01 -11.34
C ASP A 96 -19.08 18.11 -11.89
N ILE A 97 -19.28 16.95 -11.27
CA ILE A 97 -20.49 16.17 -11.50
C ILE A 97 -21.47 16.60 -10.41
N ASN A 98 -22.50 17.35 -10.81
CA ASN A 98 -23.70 17.55 -10.00
C ASN A 98 -24.42 16.20 -9.81
N ASP A 99 -24.78 15.94 -8.56
CA ASP A 99 -25.72 14.94 -7.98
C ASP A 99 -26.01 13.64 -8.76
#